data_AF-A0A1X1RF26-F1
#
_entry.id   AF-A0A1X1RF26-F1
#
_cell.length_a   1.000
_cell.length_b   1.000
_cell.length_c   1.000
_cell.angle_alpha   90.00
_cell.angle_beta   90.00
_cell.angle_gamma   90.00
#
_symmetry.space_group_name_H-M   'P 1'
#
loop_
_entity.id
_entity.type
_entity.pdbx_description
1 polymer ?
#
loop_
_entity_poly.entity_id
_entity_poly.type
_entity_poly.pdbx_seq_one_letter_code
_entity_poly.pdbx_strand_id
1 'polypeptide(L)'
;MTTQLAGNPTVRSEDALVRTAMRVDAVLVGVVGIPFVAAARPLAEWTGIPQAFVLGLGIFFLVYAVDVYWLAGRDRVAPGAWATIVANEVCTLAALAVVVLGVWPLTGVGVAALLFSAVYTAVFAAAQWIGLRRLG
;
A
#
# COMPACT_ATOMS: atom_id res chain seq x y z
N MET A 1 -19.56 -35.47 -21.43
CA MET A 1 -20.25 -34.16 -21.55
C MET A 1 -19.77 -33.30 -20.39
N THR A 2 -18.72 -32.51 -20.61
CA THR A 2 -18.08 -31.68 -19.58
C THR A 2 -18.89 -30.41 -19.40
N THR A 3 -19.73 -30.36 -18.35
CA THR A 3 -20.43 -29.14 -17.95
C THR A 3 -19.38 -28.13 -17.46
N GLN A 4 -18.98 -27.22 -18.34
CA GLN A 4 -18.28 -26.01 -17.94
C GLN A 4 -19.19 -25.24 -16.97
N LEU A 5 -18.86 -25.29 -15.69
CA LEU A 5 -19.31 -24.29 -14.74
C LEU A 5 -18.67 -22.97 -15.17
N ALA A 6 -19.39 -22.19 -15.99
CA ALA A 6 -19.10 -20.78 -16.15
C ALA A 6 -19.09 -20.18 -14.73
N GLY A 7 -17.89 -19.95 -14.18
CA GLY A 7 -17.72 -19.54 -12.79
C GLY A 7 -18.65 -18.39 -12.47
N ASN A 8 -19.40 -18.53 -11.38
CA ASN A 8 -20.44 -17.60 -10.93
C ASN A 8 -19.96 -16.14 -11.12
N PRO A 9 -20.70 -15.28 -11.85
CA PRO A 9 -20.27 -13.92 -12.15
C PRO A 9 -19.89 -13.10 -10.90
N THR A 10 -20.47 -13.40 -9.74
CA THR A 10 -20.12 -12.75 -8.46
C THR A 10 -18.67 -13.04 -8.03
N VAL A 11 -18.28 -14.32 -8.00
CA VAL A 11 -16.93 -14.76 -7.60
C VAL A 11 -15.85 -14.17 -8.51
N ARG A 12 -16.13 -14.10 -9.82
CA ARG A 12 -15.22 -13.48 -10.80
C ARG A 12 -15.08 -11.97 -10.57
N SER A 13 -16.17 -11.29 -10.22
CA SER A 13 -16.15 -9.86 -9.94
C SER A 13 -15.42 -9.53 -8.63
N GLU A 14 -15.50 -10.39 -7.63
CA GLU A 14 -14.82 -10.24 -6.34
C GLU A 14 -13.31 -10.47 -6.45
N ASP A 15 -12.91 -11.47 -7.23
CA ASP A 15 -11.50 -11.69 -7.59
C ASP A 15 -10.94 -10.50 -8.37
N ALA A 16 -11.72 -9.96 -9.32
CA ALA A 16 -11.34 -8.75 -10.04
C ALA A 16 -11.19 -7.52 -9.13
N LEU A 17 -12.06 -7.36 -8.11
CA LEU A 17 -11.99 -6.24 -7.17
C LEU A 17 -10.70 -6.25 -6.36
N VAL A 18 -10.36 -7.36 -5.69
CA VAL A 18 -9.15 -7.42 -4.85
C VAL A 18 -7.88 -7.27 -5.68
N ARG A 19 -7.84 -7.87 -6.88
CA ARG A 19 -6.71 -7.70 -7.82
C ARG A 19 -6.56 -6.26 -8.26
N THR A 20 -7.67 -5.59 -8.57
CA THR A 20 -7.66 -4.18 -8.97
C THR A 20 -7.19 -3.30 -7.83
N ALA A 21 -7.69 -3.51 -6.61
CA ALA A 21 -7.25 -2.77 -5.43
C ALA A 21 -5.74 -2.93 -5.19
N MET A 22 -5.21 -4.16 -5.26
CA MET A 22 -3.76 -4.41 -5.13
C MET A 22 -2.95 -3.73 -6.23
N ARG A 23 -3.40 -3.77 -7.49
CA ARG A 23 -2.68 -3.13 -8.62
C ARG A 23 -2.67 -1.61 -8.50
N VAL A 24 -3.82 -1.02 -8.16
CA VAL A 24 -3.92 0.43 -7.97
C VAL A 24 -3.03 0.86 -6.81
N ASP A 25 -3.08 0.15 -5.68
CA ASP A 25 -2.21 0.42 -4.53
C ASP A 25 -0.73 0.37 -4.93
N ALA A 26 -0.31 -0.73 -5.56
CA ALA A 26 1.07 -0.92 -6.00
C ALA A 26 1.54 0.18 -6.96
N VAL A 27 0.72 0.58 -7.93
CA VAL A 27 1.07 1.66 -8.87
C VAL A 27 1.21 2.99 -8.15
N LEU A 28 0.28 3.33 -7.26
CA LEU A 28 0.33 4.59 -6.50
C LEU A 28 1.56 4.63 -5.59
N VAL A 29 1.81 3.55 -4.83
CA VAL A 29 2.99 3.43 -3.97
C VAL A 29 4.29 3.52 -4.79
N GLY A 30 4.35 2.85 -5.94
CA GLY A 30 5.52 2.90 -6.83
C GLY A 30 5.77 4.31 -7.36
N VAL A 31 4.73 5.01 -7.82
CA VAL A 31 4.83 6.41 -8.28
C VAL A 31 5.28 7.33 -7.15
N VAL A 32 4.77 7.14 -5.93
CA VAL A 32 5.18 7.90 -4.74
C VAL A 32 6.62 7.57 -4.31
N GLY A 33 7.10 6.34 -4.51
CA GLY A 33 8.47 5.93 -4.17
C GLY A 33 9.54 6.62 -5.01
N ILE A 34 9.25 6.94 -6.27
CA ILE A 34 10.20 7.60 -7.20
C ILE A 34 10.77 8.91 -6.62
N PRO A 35 9.96 9.91 -6.22
CA PRO A 35 10.48 11.15 -5.66
C PRO A 35 11.21 10.94 -4.33
N PHE A 36 10.83 9.94 -3.52
CA PHE A 36 11.54 9.65 -2.27
C PHE A 36 12.98 9.20 -2.52
N VAL A 37 13.24 8.43 -3.58
CA VAL A 37 14.60 8.04 -3.98
C VAL A 37 15.31 9.17 -4.72
N ALA A 38 14.64 9.79 -5.71
CA ALA A 38 15.24 10.79 -6.58
C ALA A 38 15.53 12.13 -5.88
N ALA A 39 14.74 12.46 -4.85
CA ALA A 39 14.76 13.76 -4.17
C ALA A 39 14.74 13.60 -2.63
N ALA A 40 15.39 12.56 -2.11
CA ALA A 40 15.40 12.24 -0.67
C ALA A 40 15.80 13.43 0.21
N ARG A 41 16.82 14.19 -0.19
CA ARG A 41 17.33 15.34 0.57
C ARG A 41 16.30 16.48 0.70
N PRO A 42 15.76 17.06 -0.39
CA PRO A 42 14.74 18.11 -0.25
C PRO A 42 13.47 17.61 0.43
N LEU A 43 13.05 16.35 0.22
CA LEU A 43 11.94 15.78 0.98
C LEU A 43 12.23 15.72 2.49
N ALA A 44 13.46 15.35 2.89
CA ALA A 44 13.88 15.35 4.29
C ALA A 44 13.81 16.75 4.91
N GLU A 45 14.31 17.76 4.20
CA GLU A 45 14.25 19.16 4.63
C GLU A 45 12.80 19.65 4.76
N TRP A 46 11.92 19.28 3.83
CA TRP A 46 10.51 19.69 3.87
C TRP A 46 9.69 18.97 4.92
N THR A 47 9.98 17.70 5.19
CA THR A 47 9.18 16.88 6.12
C THR A 47 9.72 16.90 7.55
N GLY A 48 11.01 17.17 7.74
CA GLY A 48 11.69 17.01 9.02
C GLY A 48 12.08 15.55 9.32
N ILE A 49 11.90 14.63 8.37
CA ILE A 49 12.32 13.22 8.49
C ILE A 49 13.80 13.10 8.09
N PRO A 50 14.63 12.31 8.80
CA PRO A 50 16.01 12.09 8.40
C PRO A 50 16.14 11.56 6.95
N GLN A 51 17.05 12.12 6.16
CA GLN A 51 17.23 11.78 4.75
C GLN A 51 17.44 10.27 4.50
N ALA A 52 18.20 9.59 5.37
CA ALA A 52 18.41 8.15 5.26
C ALA A 52 17.09 7.37 5.36
N PHE A 53 16.16 7.84 6.21
CA PHE A 53 14.84 7.25 6.36
C PHE A 53 13.94 7.54 5.16
N VAL A 54 13.97 8.77 4.62
CA VAL A 54 13.25 9.11 3.38
C VAL A 54 13.71 8.24 2.21
N LEU A 55 15.03 8.09 2.04
CA LEU A 55 15.58 7.21 1.00
C LEU A 55 15.17 5.75 1.22
N GLY A 56 15.26 5.26 2.46
CA GLY A 56 14.84 3.90 2.83
C GLY A 56 13.37 3.63 2.53
N LEU A 57 12.48 4.59 2.84
CA LEU A 57 11.06 4.53 2.51
C LEU A 57 10.83 4.48 0.99
N GLY A 58 11.56 5.30 0.23
CA GLY A 58 11.48 5.27 -1.22
C GLY A 58 11.85 3.92 -1.81
N ILE A 59 12.97 3.33 -1.37
CA ILE A 59 13.39 1.99 -1.81
C ILE A 59 12.33 0.94 -1.42
N PHE A 60 11.84 1.00 -0.18
CA PHE A 60 10.79 0.11 0.29
C PHE A 60 9.52 0.21 -0.57
N PHE A 61 9.06 1.42 -0.91
CA PHE A 61 7.90 1.64 -1.76
C PHE A 61 8.08 1.04 -3.16
N LEU A 62 9.26 1.20 -3.76
CA LEU A 62 9.54 0.64 -5.07
C LEU A 62 9.53 -0.91 -5.05
N VAL A 63 10.13 -1.52 -4.03
CA VAL A 63 10.12 -2.98 -3.86
C VAL A 63 8.69 -3.49 -3.62
N TYR A 64 7.97 -2.85 -2.69
CA TYR A 64 6.57 -3.17 -2.39
C TYR A 64 5.70 -3.09 -3.65
N ALA A 65 5.84 -2.03 -4.45
CA ALA A 65 5.09 -1.86 -5.69
C ALA A 65 5.31 -3.02 -6.66
N VAL A 66 6.55 -3.46 -6.85
CA VAL A 66 6.87 -4.60 -7.72
C VAL A 66 6.26 -5.89 -7.17
N ASP A 67 6.47 -6.17 -5.88
CA ASP A 67 6.02 -7.42 -5.25
C ASP A 67 4.49 -7.53 -5.24
N VAL A 68 3.78 -6.47 -4.83
CA VAL A 68 2.32 -6.46 -4.75
C VAL A 68 1.68 -6.52 -6.14
N TYR A 69 2.23 -5.79 -7.12
CA TYR A 69 1.70 -5.85 -8.49
C TYR A 69 1.86 -7.25 -9.07
N TRP A 70 3.00 -7.91 -8.81
CA TRP A 70 3.24 -9.28 -9.23
C TRP A 70 2.31 -10.27 -8.52
N LEU A 71 2.12 -10.14 -7.20
CA LEU A 71 1.19 -10.97 -6.41
C LEU A 71 -0.25 -10.83 -6.90
N ALA A 72 -0.67 -9.62 -7.32
CA ALA A 72 -1.99 -9.38 -7.90
C ALA A 72 -2.22 -10.12 -9.23
N GLY A 73 -1.14 -10.58 -9.90
CA GLY A 73 -1.19 -11.38 -11.12
C GLY A 73 -1.26 -12.89 -10.91
N ARG A 74 -1.14 -13.40 -9.66
CA ARG A 74 -1.10 -14.84 -9.37
C ARG A 74 -2.48 -15.50 -9.44
N ASP A 75 -2.55 -16.77 -9.83
CA ASP A 75 -3.81 -17.53 -9.85
C ASP A 75 -4.52 -17.52 -8.49
N ARG A 76 -3.75 -17.68 -7.41
CA ARG A 76 -4.24 -17.57 -6.03
C ARG A 76 -3.89 -16.19 -5.45
N VAL A 77 -4.84 -15.25 -5.51
CA VAL A 77 -4.62 -13.87 -5.04
C VAL A 77 -4.69 -13.72 -3.51
N ALA A 78 -5.43 -14.60 -2.81
CA ALA A 78 -5.74 -14.42 -1.40
C ALA A 78 -4.51 -14.28 -0.46
N PRO A 79 -3.42 -15.06 -0.59
CA PRO A 79 -2.23 -14.86 0.25
C PRO A 79 -1.55 -13.51 0.00
N GLY A 80 -1.53 -13.07 -1.27
CA GLY A 80 -1.00 -11.76 -1.64
C GLY A 80 -1.84 -10.63 -1.05
N ALA A 81 -3.16 -10.72 -1.18
CA ALA A 81 -4.10 -9.75 -0.60
C ALA A 81 -3.92 -9.62 0.92
N TRP A 82 -3.78 -10.74 1.65
CA TRP A 82 -3.51 -10.72 3.09
C TRP A 82 -2.19 -10.01 3.42
N ALA A 83 -1.11 -10.31 2.70
CA ALA A 83 0.18 -9.66 2.90
C ALA A 83 0.08 -8.14 2.69
N THR A 84 -0.62 -7.71 1.63
CA THR A 84 -0.84 -6.30 1.31
C THR A 84 -1.68 -5.58 2.38
N ILE A 85 -2.74 -6.21 2.89
CA ILE A 85 -3.55 -5.68 3.99
C ILE A 85 -2.69 -5.46 5.23
N VAL A 86 -1.93 -6.47 5.65
CA VAL A 86 -1.07 -6.38 6.85
C VAL A 86 -0.01 -5.29 6.68
N ALA A 87 0.61 -5.20 5.51
CA ALA A 87 1.59 -4.15 5.22
C ALA A 87 0.96 -2.75 5.33
N ASN A 88 -0.23 -2.55 4.78
CA ASN A 88 -0.95 -1.27 4.85
C ASN A 88 -1.35 -0.91 6.29
N GLU A 89 -1.81 -1.87 7.09
CA GLU A 89 -2.11 -1.65 8.52
C GLU A 89 -0.84 -1.30 9.32
N VAL A 90 0.26 -2.00 9.09
CA VAL A 90 1.55 -1.69 9.72
C VAL A 90 2.02 -0.28 9.35
N CYS A 91 1.92 0.10 8.07
CA CYS A 91 2.24 1.46 7.61
C CYS A 91 1.33 2.52 8.23
N THR A 92 0.03 2.23 8.36
CA THR A 92 -0.95 3.10 9.03
C THR A 92 -0.52 3.38 10.46
N LEU A 93 -0.28 2.31 11.23
CA LEU A 93 0.10 2.42 12.63
C LEU A 93 1.47 3.08 12.81
N ALA A 94 2.43 2.77 11.94
CA ALA A 94 3.75 3.40 11.97
C ALA A 94 3.67 4.91 11.71
N ALA A 95 2.91 5.34 10.70
CA ALA A 95 2.74 6.76 10.38
C ALA A 95 2.07 7.51 11.55
N LEU A 96 1.02 6.94 12.14
CA LEU A 96 0.37 7.52 13.32
C LEU A 96 1.30 7.55 14.53
N ALA A 97 2.05 6.48 14.79
CA ALA A 97 3.00 6.41 15.91
C ALA A 97 4.10 7.47 15.77
N VAL A 98 4.64 7.68 14.57
CA VAL A 98 5.65 8.73 14.33
C VAL A 98 5.12 10.11 14.70
N VAL A 99 3.87 10.43 14.31
CA VAL A 99 3.24 11.71 14.62
C VAL A 99 2.92 11.85 16.10
N VAL A 100 2.26 10.84 16.70
CA VAL A 100 1.78 10.89 18.09
C VAL A 100 2.93 10.87 19.09
N LEU A 101 3.97 10.08 18.83
CA LEU A 101 5.12 9.94 19.72
C LEU A 101 6.19 11.00 19.47
N GLY A 102 6.04 11.85 18.45
CA GLY A 102 7.00 12.90 18.12
C GLY A 102 8.40 12.36 17.81
N VAL A 103 8.47 11.26 17.05
CA VAL A 103 9.73 10.53 16.76
C VAL A 103 10.78 11.43 16.09
N TRP A 104 10.32 12.39 15.28
CA TRP A 104 11.16 13.36 14.57
C TRP A 104 10.61 14.78 14.73
N PRO A 105 11.45 15.82 14.54
CA PRO A 105 11.01 17.22 14.50
C PRO A 105 10.29 17.52 13.18
N LEU A 106 9.11 16.92 12.99
CA LEU A 106 8.34 17.05 11.77
C LEU A 106 7.91 18.50 11.54
N THR A 107 7.95 18.91 10.27
CA THR A 107 7.30 20.16 9.85
C THR A 107 5.78 19.94 9.74
N GLY A 108 5.01 21.02 9.57
CA GLY A 108 3.59 20.91 9.25
C GLY A 108 3.30 20.07 7.98
N VAL A 109 4.19 20.14 6.99
CA VAL A 109 4.12 19.31 5.76
C VAL A 109 4.39 17.85 6.08
N GLY A 110 5.38 17.55 6.91
CA GLY A 110 5.70 16.18 7.34
C GLY A 110 4.55 15.53 8.11
N VAL A 111 3.93 16.26 9.03
CA VAL A 111 2.74 15.80 9.75
C VAL A 111 1.59 15.52 8.79
N ALA A 112 1.28 16.47 7.90
CA ALA A 112 0.21 16.29 6.92
C ALA A 112 0.46 15.09 5.99
N ALA A 113 1.70 14.90 5.52
CA ALA A 113 2.08 13.79 4.67
C ALA A 113 1.93 12.43 5.37
N LEU A 114 2.35 12.31 6.64
CA LEU A 114 2.21 11.07 7.41
C LEU A 114 0.74 10.75 7.71
N LEU A 115 -0.06 11.76 8.09
CA LEU A 115 -1.50 11.56 8.33
C LEU A 115 -2.23 11.18 7.04
N PHE A 116 -1.89 11.82 5.91
CA PHE A 116 -2.41 11.43 4.60
C PHE A 116 -2.03 9.99 4.26
N SER A 117 -0.77 9.59 4.48
CA SER A 117 -0.31 8.22 4.28
C SER A 117 -1.06 7.22 5.17
N ALA A 118 -1.35 7.57 6.43
CA ALA A 118 -2.11 6.72 7.33
C ALA A 118 -3.55 6.51 6.84
N VAL A 119 -4.23 7.58 6.41
CA VAL A 119 -5.58 7.48 5.84
C VAL A 119 -5.56 6.67 4.54
N TYR A 120 -4.61 6.95 3.65
CA TYR A 120 -4.45 6.23 2.38
C TYR A 120 -4.30 4.72 2.61
N THR A 121 -3.35 4.32 3.46
CA THR A 121 -3.05 2.90 3.70
C THR A 121 -4.23 2.20 4.38
N ALA A 122 -4.89 2.83 5.35
CA ALA A 122 -6.11 2.29 5.96
C ALA A 122 -7.26 2.08 4.94
N VAL A 123 -7.45 3.02 4.01
CA VAL A 123 -8.47 2.90 2.96
C VAL A 123 -8.17 1.73 2.03
N PHE A 124 -6.91 1.54 1.61
CA PHE A 124 -6.53 0.41 0.76
C PHE A 124 -6.62 -0.93 1.50
N ALA A 125 -6.19 -1.00 2.76
CA ALA A 125 -6.38 -2.18 3.62
C ALA A 125 -7.87 -2.56 3.71
N ALA A 126 -8.75 -1.59 3.95
CA ALA A 126 -10.18 -1.81 4.02
C ALA A 126 -10.76 -2.29 2.67
N ALA A 127 -10.37 -1.68 1.55
CA ALA A 127 -10.82 -2.08 0.22
C ALA A 127 -10.38 -3.52 -0.13
N GLN A 128 -9.12 -3.87 0.17
CA GLN A 128 -8.57 -5.21 -0.01
C GLN A 128 -9.28 -6.23 0.88
N TRP A 129 -9.54 -5.88 2.14
CA TRP A 129 -10.29 -6.72 3.09
C TRP A 129 -11.71 -7.00 2.62
N ILE A 130 -12.42 -5.98 2.13
CA ILE A 130 -13.77 -6.15 1.58
C ILE A 130 -13.76 -7.08 0.38
N GLY A 131 -12.80 -6.92 -0.54
CA GLY A 131 -12.65 -7.84 -1.68
C GLY A 131 -12.35 -9.27 -1.24
N LEU A 132 -11.44 -9.43 -0.28
CA LEU A 132 -11.02 -10.72 0.23
C LEU A 132 -12.14 -11.47 0.99
N ARG A 133 -12.92 -10.77 1.82
CA ARG A 133 -14.05 -11.37 2.55
C ARG A 133 -15.19 -11.83 1.66
N ARG A 134 -15.26 -11.35 0.42
CA ARG A 134 -16.26 -11.78 -0.54
C ARG A 134 -15.81 -13.01 -1.35
N LEU A 135 -14.51 -13.32 -1.35
CA LEU A 135 -13.94 -14.49 -2.03
C LEU A 135 -14.13 -15.81 -1.27
N GLY A 136 -14.48 -15.77 0.02
CA GLY A 136 -14.71 -16.93 0.88
C GLY A 136 -16.16 -17.01 1.34
#